data_AF-A0A7C3EVT8-F1
#
_entry.id   AF-A0A7C3EVT8-F1
#
_cell.length_a   1.000
_cell.length_b   1.000
_cell.length_c   1.000
_cell.angle_alpha   90.00
_cell.angle_beta   90.00
_cell.angle_gamma   90.00
#
_symmetry.space_group_name_H-M   'P 1'
#
loop_
_entity.id
_entity.type
_entity.pdbx_description
1 polymer ?
#
loop_
_entity_poly.entity_id
_entity_poly.type
_entity_poly.pdbx_seq_one_letter_code
_entity_poly.pdbx_strand_id
1 'polypeptide(L)'
;MFLIFISLLFVSIYSETISCPDGWFSRIIENVNYPNCPTLKAEVCIKCSPLGNQMEVRYTTITGCDGGNLRSYIDYLDGYILSNYSLYCVGAWTPCPEKVRVIIRRPLCFVQDPDDQSDFHYCDESWCRQDFLACTRADGTVDWGEPVYTAIEGNPYPGCLARTWPPNPPLTCFHVSTPCR
;
A
#
# COMPACT_ATOMS: atom_id res chain seq x y z
N MET A 1 63.06 17.83 6.30
CA MET A 1 62.64 16.81 5.31
C MET A 1 62.37 15.55 6.13
N PHE A 2 61.17 15.27 6.63
CA PHE A 2 59.93 14.93 5.95
C PHE A 2 58.77 15.07 6.97
N LEU A 3 57.74 15.85 6.65
CA LEU A 3 56.44 15.83 7.35
C LEU A 3 55.53 14.92 6.53
N ILE A 4 55.21 13.73 7.05
CA ILE A 4 54.24 12.82 6.43
C ILE A 4 52.87 13.19 6.99
N PHE A 5 52.15 14.04 6.26
CA PHE A 5 50.72 14.27 6.43
C PHE A 5 49.99 13.04 5.86
N ILE A 6 49.54 12.14 6.73
CA ILE A 6 48.61 11.08 6.33
C ILE A 6 47.22 11.72 6.31
N SER A 7 46.79 12.14 5.12
CA SER A 7 45.43 12.57 4.86
C SER A 7 44.49 11.37 5.00
N LEU A 8 43.80 11.29 6.14
CA LEU A 8 42.64 10.44 6.35
C LEU A 8 41.54 10.87 5.37
N LEU A 9 41.47 10.20 4.23
CA LEU A 9 40.29 10.19 3.37
C LEU A 9 39.18 9.46 4.13
N PHE A 10 38.42 10.21 4.92
CA PHE A 10 37.07 9.82 5.30
C PHE A 10 36.23 9.81 4.02
N VAL A 11 36.09 8.63 3.42
CA VAL A 11 35.02 8.37 2.46
C VAL A 11 33.74 8.33 3.27
N SER A 12 33.12 9.49 3.46
CA SER A 12 31.73 9.57 3.90
C SER A 12 30.88 8.93 2.83
N ILE A 13 30.46 7.69 3.06
CA ILE A 13 29.40 7.04 2.30
C ILE A 13 28.13 7.82 2.66
N TYR A 14 27.81 8.84 1.85
CA TYR A 14 26.49 9.43 1.84
C TYR A 14 25.54 8.33 1.36
N SER A 15 24.88 7.66 2.31
CA SER A 15 23.61 7.00 2.00
C SER A 15 22.66 8.13 1.64
N GLU A 16 22.42 8.34 0.35
CA GLU A 16 21.30 9.16 -0.10
C GLU A 16 20.03 8.50 0.43
N THR A 17 19.54 8.99 1.57
CA THR A 17 18.16 8.71 1.96
C THR A 17 17.31 9.41 0.90
N ILE A 18 16.72 8.65 0.00
CA ILE A 18 15.76 9.17 -0.99
C ILE A 18 14.63 9.82 -0.18
N SER A 19 14.65 11.15 -0.07
CA SER A 19 13.60 11.88 0.62
C SER A 19 12.36 11.90 -0.27
N CYS A 20 11.19 11.67 0.32
CA CYS A 20 9.95 11.75 -0.42
C CYS A 20 9.75 13.15 -1.00
N PRO A 21 9.15 13.28 -2.21
CA PRO A 21 8.89 14.59 -2.80
C PRO A 21 7.98 15.43 -1.91
N ASP A 22 8.02 16.76 -2.07
CA ASP A 22 7.15 17.66 -1.32
C ASP A 22 5.67 17.28 -1.47
N GLY A 23 4.97 17.23 -0.33
CA GLY A 23 3.57 16.80 -0.26
C GLY A 23 3.36 15.27 -0.27
N TRP A 24 4.41 14.47 -0.22
CA TRP A 24 4.35 13.02 -0.04
C TRP A 24 4.75 12.63 1.39
N PHE A 25 4.20 11.52 1.86
CA PHE A 25 4.46 10.98 3.18
C PHE A 25 5.37 9.74 3.07
N SER A 26 6.47 9.73 3.81
CA SER A 26 7.29 8.52 3.95
C SER A 26 6.61 7.53 4.90
N ARG A 27 6.57 6.26 4.49
CA ARG A 27 6.03 5.16 5.29
C ARG A 27 6.93 3.94 5.16
N ILE A 28 7.01 3.20 6.27
CA ILE A 28 7.59 1.87 6.30
C ILE A 28 6.42 0.88 6.35
N ILE A 29 6.41 -0.03 5.38
CA ILE A 29 5.48 -1.14 5.29
C ILE A 29 6.23 -2.37 5.76
N GLU A 30 5.80 -2.93 6.89
CA GLU A 30 6.40 -4.09 7.52
C GLU A 30 5.31 -5.06 7.99
N ASN A 31 5.71 -6.29 8.33
CA ASN A 31 4.78 -7.36 8.71
C ASN A 31 3.74 -7.68 7.63
N VAL A 32 4.10 -7.46 6.37
CA VAL A 32 3.29 -7.83 5.21
C VAL A 32 3.46 -9.33 5.03
N ASN A 33 2.38 -10.07 5.26
CA ASN A 33 2.41 -11.52 5.21
C ASN A 33 2.35 -11.96 3.74
N TYR A 34 3.49 -11.88 3.05
CA TYR A 34 3.67 -12.43 1.70
C TYR A 34 4.04 -13.92 1.81
N PRO A 35 3.45 -14.83 1.03
CA PRO A 35 3.75 -16.25 1.09
C PRO A 35 5.18 -16.43 0.66
N ASN A 36 5.92 -17.25 1.39
CA ASN A 36 7.32 -17.53 1.10
C ASN A 36 8.28 -16.34 1.31
N CYS A 37 7.79 -15.16 1.72
CA CYS A 37 8.64 -14.10 2.24
C CYS A 37 8.03 -13.34 3.44
N PRO A 38 8.11 -13.89 4.66
CA PRO A 38 7.56 -13.26 5.87
C PRO A 38 8.35 -12.01 6.31
N THR A 39 9.56 -11.83 5.78
CA THR A 39 10.45 -10.70 6.08
C THR A 39 10.32 -9.56 5.08
N LEU A 40 9.32 -9.59 4.18
CA LEU A 40 9.08 -8.53 3.21
C LEU A 40 8.87 -7.20 3.93
N LYS A 41 9.72 -6.22 3.57
CA LYS A 41 9.66 -4.85 4.07
C LYS A 41 9.84 -3.88 2.91
N ALA A 42 9.03 -2.82 2.91
CA ALA A 42 9.14 -1.75 1.92
C ALA A 42 9.20 -0.38 2.59
N GLU A 43 10.03 0.49 2.05
CA GLU A 43 9.98 1.92 2.27
C GLU A 43 9.30 2.56 1.07
N VAL A 44 8.30 3.38 1.35
CA VAL A 44 7.45 3.97 0.32
C VAL A 44 7.20 5.44 0.58
N CYS A 45 7.04 6.20 -0.49
CA CYS A 45 6.45 7.52 -0.48
C CYS A 45 5.01 7.40 -0.97
N ILE A 46 4.08 7.93 -0.18
CA ILE A 46 2.64 7.90 -0.48
C ILE A 46 2.14 9.33 -0.63
N LYS A 47 1.42 9.61 -1.71
CA LYS A 47 0.66 10.85 -1.88
C LYS A 47 -0.82 10.52 -1.91
N CYS A 48 -1.54 11.17 -1.02
CA CYS A 48 -2.97 11.01 -0.87
C CYS A 48 -3.65 12.22 -1.52
N SER A 49 -4.62 11.98 -2.39
CA SER A 49 -5.43 13.07 -2.95
C SER A 49 -6.53 13.47 -1.96
N PRO A 50 -6.56 14.73 -1.47
CA PRO A 50 -7.60 15.21 -0.54
C PRO A 50 -9.02 15.18 -1.12
N LEU A 51 -9.11 15.27 -2.44
CA LEU A 51 -10.36 15.38 -3.20
C LEU A 51 -10.55 14.20 -4.16
N GLY A 52 -9.58 13.30 -4.22
CA GLY A 52 -9.49 12.28 -5.25
C GLY A 52 -9.61 10.87 -4.69
N ASN A 53 -10.00 9.98 -5.58
CA ASN A 53 -10.06 8.54 -5.40
C ASN A 53 -8.71 7.85 -5.63
N GLN A 54 -7.61 8.59 -5.49
CA GLN A 54 -6.30 8.19 -5.96
C GLN A 54 -5.26 8.31 -4.84
N MET A 55 -4.53 7.21 -4.67
CA MET A 55 -3.29 7.14 -3.93
C MET A 55 -2.18 6.94 -4.95
N GLU A 56 -1.12 7.71 -4.85
CA GLU A 56 0.10 7.44 -5.59
C GLU A 56 1.11 6.81 -4.62
N VAL A 57 1.71 5.68 -5.00
CA VAL A 57 2.74 4.99 -4.22
C VAL A 57 4.03 4.98 -5.02
N ARG A 58 5.15 5.30 -4.36
CA ARG A 58 6.49 5.16 -4.93
C ARG A 58 7.36 4.36 -3.97
N TYR A 59 7.82 3.21 -4.42
CA TYR A 59 8.76 2.39 -3.66
C TYR A 59 10.16 3.01 -3.73
N THR A 60 10.75 3.31 -2.57
CA THR A 60 12.14 3.74 -2.48
C THR A 60 13.05 2.55 -2.24
N THR A 61 12.61 1.62 -1.39
CA THR A 61 13.39 0.45 -1.01
C THR A 61 12.45 -0.74 -0.80
N ILE A 62 12.81 -1.91 -1.32
CA ILE A 62 12.16 -3.19 -0.98
C ILE A 62 13.26 -4.15 -0.52
N THR A 63 13.06 -4.78 0.64
CA THR A 63 14.08 -5.62 1.29
C THR A 63 13.46 -6.85 1.96
N GLY A 64 14.33 -7.78 2.35
CA GLY A 64 13.97 -8.94 3.16
C GLY A 64 13.58 -10.19 2.37
N CYS A 65 13.63 -10.14 1.04
CA CYS A 65 13.26 -11.24 0.13
C CYS A 65 14.26 -11.38 -1.03
N ASP A 66 14.13 -12.45 -1.84
CA ASP A 66 14.93 -12.61 -3.06
C ASP A 66 14.55 -11.59 -4.14
N GLY A 67 15.48 -11.20 -5.00
CA GLY A 67 15.17 -10.22 -6.06
C GLY A 67 14.36 -10.78 -7.24
N GLY A 68 14.20 -12.11 -7.33
CA GLY A 68 13.59 -12.78 -8.49
C GLY A 68 12.12 -12.44 -8.66
N ASN A 69 11.43 -12.23 -7.54
CA ASN A 69 9.99 -11.98 -7.48
C ASN A 69 9.63 -10.51 -7.18
N LEU A 70 10.54 -9.58 -7.45
CA LEU A 70 10.36 -8.17 -7.08
C LEU A 70 9.04 -7.57 -7.59
N ARG A 71 8.62 -7.92 -8.81
CA ARG A 71 7.37 -7.46 -9.39
C ARG A 71 6.15 -7.91 -8.57
N SER A 72 6.16 -9.16 -8.14
CA SER A 72 5.08 -9.76 -7.36
C SER A 72 5.02 -9.24 -5.93
N TYR A 73 6.16 -8.88 -5.36
CA TYR A 73 6.19 -8.14 -4.11
C TYR A 73 5.55 -6.76 -4.27
N ILE A 74 5.85 -6.04 -5.35
CA ILE A 74 5.26 -4.73 -5.64
C ILE A 74 3.74 -4.86 -5.79
N ASP A 75 3.26 -5.81 -6.60
CA ASP A 75 1.82 -6.00 -6.81
C ASP A 75 1.11 -6.34 -5.50
N TYR A 76 1.71 -7.19 -4.66
CA TYR A 76 1.17 -7.50 -3.35
C TYR A 76 1.16 -6.31 -2.40
N LEU A 77 2.26 -5.57 -2.35
CA LEU A 77 2.37 -4.35 -1.53
C LEU A 77 1.35 -3.30 -1.98
N ASP A 78 1.14 -3.12 -3.28
CA ASP A 78 0.15 -2.17 -3.80
C ASP A 78 -1.27 -2.52 -3.34
N GLY A 79 -1.68 -3.78 -3.49
CA GLY A 79 -2.99 -4.22 -3.00
C GLY A 79 -3.12 -4.11 -1.47
N TYR A 80 -2.04 -4.38 -0.73
CA TYR A 80 -2.01 -4.19 0.73
C TYR A 80 -2.17 -2.72 1.12
N ILE A 81 -1.41 -1.81 0.51
CA ILE A 81 -1.45 -0.37 0.81
C ILE A 81 -2.81 0.21 0.42
N LEU A 82 -3.33 -0.13 -0.77
CA LEU A 82 -4.64 0.32 -1.25
C LEU A 82 -5.78 -0.16 -0.34
N SER A 83 -5.68 -1.39 0.16
CA SER A 83 -6.68 -1.94 1.07
C SER A 83 -6.69 -1.24 2.43
N ASN A 84 -5.53 -0.77 2.87
CA ASN A 84 -5.29 -0.10 4.14
C ASN A 84 -5.15 1.43 3.99
N TYR A 85 -5.80 2.00 2.97
CA TYR A 85 -5.75 3.42 2.64
C TYR A 85 -5.94 4.37 3.84
N SER A 86 -6.84 4.02 4.76
CA SER A 86 -7.12 4.81 5.97
C SER A 86 -5.94 4.90 6.95
N LEU A 87 -5.03 3.92 6.96
CA LEU A 87 -3.82 3.92 7.77
C LEU A 87 -2.73 4.82 7.18
N TYR A 88 -2.68 4.93 5.85
CA TYR A 88 -1.60 5.62 5.16
C TYR A 88 -1.91 7.09 4.85
N CYS A 89 -3.19 7.42 4.64
CA CYS A 89 -3.66 8.76 4.30
C CYS A 89 -4.23 9.56 5.47
N VAL A 90 -3.63 9.42 6.66
CA VAL A 90 -3.98 10.19 7.85
C VAL A 90 -3.63 11.66 7.64
N GLY A 91 -4.59 12.55 7.88
CA GLY A 91 -4.39 14.00 7.79
C GLY A 91 -4.48 14.61 6.39
N ALA A 92 -4.76 13.82 5.35
CA ALA A 92 -4.88 14.32 3.97
C ALA A 92 -6.21 15.02 3.67
N TRP A 93 -7.15 15.06 4.62
CA TRP A 93 -8.54 15.49 4.40
C TRP A 93 -8.82 16.91 4.88
N THR A 94 -9.92 17.46 4.40
CA THR A 94 -10.46 18.72 4.94
C THR A 94 -10.65 18.62 6.46
N PRO A 95 -10.41 19.69 7.24
CA PRO A 95 -10.69 19.71 8.67
C PRO A 95 -12.18 19.48 8.97
N CYS A 96 -12.48 18.70 10.00
CA CYS A 96 -13.85 18.51 10.50
C CYS A 96 -14.48 19.86 10.96
N PRO A 97 -15.82 20.03 10.91
CA PRO A 97 -16.85 19.00 10.69
C PRO A 97 -17.24 18.75 9.23
N GLU A 98 -16.69 19.51 8.29
CA GLU A 98 -16.98 19.31 6.87
C GLU A 98 -16.38 17.97 6.41
N LYS A 99 -17.17 17.10 5.79
CA LYS A 99 -16.70 15.81 5.28
C LYS A 99 -16.65 15.83 3.76
N VAL A 100 -15.57 15.28 3.20
CA VAL A 100 -15.44 15.05 1.77
C VAL A 100 -15.69 13.58 1.43
N ARG A 101 -16.19 13.34 0.21
CA ARG A 101 -16.34 11.98 -0.30
C ARG A 101 -14.97 11.41 -0.64
N VAL A 102 -14.65 10.26 -0.05
CA VAL A 102 -13.45 9.49 -0.33
C VAL A 102 -13.87 8.17 -0.99
N ILE A 103 -13.31 7.86 -2.15
CA ILE A 103 -13.60 6.62 -2.87
C ILE A 103 -12.38 5.72 -2.76
N ILE A 104 -12.57 4.54 -2.18
CA ILE A 104 -11.52 3.53 -2.02
C ILE A 104 -11.85 2.36 -2.95
N ARG A 105 -10.89 1.96 -3.78
CA ARG A 105 -10.96 0.76 -4.61
C ARG A 105 -9.94 -0.25 -4.13
N ARG A 106 -10.41 -1.39 -3.65
CA ARG A 106 -9.55 -2.48 -3.20
C ARG A 106 -9.58 -3.60 -4.24
N PRO A 107 -8.43 -4.09 -4.72
CA PRO A 107 -8.41 -5.21 -5.67
C PRO A 107 -9.01 -6.45 -5.00
N LEU A 108 -9.87 -7.17 -5.72
CA LEU A 108 -10.58 -8.34 -5.18
C LEU A 108 -9.79 -9.65 -5.28
N CYS A 109 -8.86 -9.72 -6.24
CA CYS A 109 -8.17 -10.94 -6.62
C CYS A 109 -6.69 -10.69 -6.84
N PHE A 110 -5.89 -11.70 -6.50
CA PHE A 110 -4.54 -11.89 -6.98
C PHE A 110 -4.48 -13.21 -7.77
N VAL A 111 -3.78 -13.19 -8.90
CA VAL A 111 -3.50 -14.35 -9.74
C VAL A 111 -2.07 -14.78 -9.47
N GLN A 112 -1.91 -16.03 -9.04
CA GLN A 112 -0.62 -16.69 -9.02
C GLN A 112 -0.28 -17.19 -10.41
N ASP A 113 0.95 -16.98 -10.85
CA ASP A 113 1.44 -17.59 -12.07
C ASP A 113 1.41 -19.12 -11.91
N PRO A 114 0.78 -19.86 -12.84
CA PRO A 114 0.68 -21.31 -12.75
C PRO A 114 2.04 -22.01 -12.83
N ASP A 115 3.04 -21.37 -13.45
CA ASP A 115 4.38 -21.90 -13.65
C ASP A 115 5.37 -21.41 -12.56
N ASP A 116 5.05 -20.33 -11.84
CA ASP A 116 5.83 -19.80 -10.72
C ASP A 116 4.96 -19.48 -9.48
N GLN A 117 5.06 -20.33 -8.46
CA GLN A 117 4.30 -20.17 -7.22
C GLN A 117 4.71 -18.95 -6.38
N SER A 118 5.78 -18.26 -6.73
CA SER A 118 6.21 -17.03 -6.08
C SER A 118 5.83 -15.76 -6.84
N ASP A 119 5.21 -15.88 -8.03
CA ASP A 119 4.79 -14.77 -8.86
C ASP A 119 3.28 -14.52 -8.71
N PHE A 120 2.90 -13.32 -8.26
CA PHE A 120 1.54 -12.87 -7.99
C PHE A 120 1.27 -11.52 -8.64
N HIS A 121 0.15 -11.42 -9.36
CA HIS A 121 -0.33 -10.17 -9.97
C HIS A 121 -1.71 -9.86 -9.41
N TYR A 122 -2.01 -8.61 -9.03
CA TYR A 122 -3.41 -8.27 -8.71
C TYR A 122 -4.23 -8.16 -10.00
N CYS A 123 -5.49 -8.58 -9.97
CA CYS A 123 -6.41 -8.30 -11.07
C CYS A 123 -6.81 -6.82 -11.01
N ASP A 124 -6.36 -6.04 -12.00
CA ASP A 124 -6.77 -4.64 -12.18
C ASP A 124 -8.18 -4.49 -12.79
N GLU A 125 -8.85 -5.62 -13.07
CA GLU A 125 -10.18 -5.66 -13.65
C GLU A 125 -11.31 -5.75 -12.62
N SER A 126 -11.00 -6.03 -11.34
CA SER A 126 -12.02 -6.36 -10.32
C SER A 126 -11.76 -5.72 -8.97
N TRP A 127 -12.70 -4.92 -8.49
CA TRP A 127 -12.51 -4.04 -7.33
C TRP A 127 -13.73 -4.09 -6.39
N CYS A 128 -13.49 -4.07 -5.07
CA CYS A 128 -14.50 -3.58 -4.14
C CYS A 128 -14.34 -2.08 -4.02
N ARG A 129 -15.34 -1.35 -4.50
CA ARG A 129 -15.44 0.08 -4.32
C ARG A 129 -16.25 0.39 -3.07
N GLN A 130 -15.71 1.26 -2.23
CA GLN A 130 -16.43 1.85 -1.10
C GLN A 130 -16.27 3.37 -1.13
N ASP A 131 -17.39 4.07 -1.01
CA ASP A 131 -17.40 5.53 -0.84
C ASP A 131 -17.67 5.83 0.64
N PHE A 132 -16.81 6.65 1.24
CA PHE A 132 -16.94 7.15 2.60
C PHE A 132 -17.11 8.66 2.61
N LEU A 133 -17.64 9.19 3.71
CA LEU A 133 -17.47 10.59 4.07
C LEU A 133 -16.41 10.68 5.17
N ALA A 134 -15.34 11.47 4.96
CA ALA A 134 -14.24 11.59 5.90
C ALA A 134 -13.77 13.03 6.09
N CYS A 135 -13.22 13.33 7.27
CA CYS A 135 -12.53 14.58 7.59
C CYS A 135 -11.38 14.33 8.57
N THR A 136 -10.44 15.28 8.63
CA THR A 136 -9.31 15.24 9.57
C THR A 136 -9.69 15.96 10.85
N ARG A 137 -9.56 15.29 12.00
CA ARG A 137 -9.73 15.89 13.33
C ARG A 137 -8.52 16.73 13.71
N ALA A 138 -8.68 17.61 14.69
CA ALA A 138 -7.60 18.48 15.18
C ALA A 138 -6.39 17.72 15.75
N ASP A 139 -6.59 16.47 16.20
CA ASP A 139 -5.53 15.57 16.67
C ASP A 139 -4.82 14.81 15.52
N GLY A 140 -5.18 15.10 14.27
CA GLY A 140 -4.65 14.45 13.07
C GLY A 140 -5.35 13.13 12.72
N THR A 141 -6.21 12.58 13.59
CA THR A 141 -6.96 11.35 13.29
C THR A 141 -8.05 11.61 12.25
N VAL A 142 -8.57 10.54 11.62
CA VAL A 142 -9.63 10.66 10.62
C VAL A 142 -10.98 10.30 11.24
N ASP A 143 -11.98 11.14 11.00
CA ASP A 143 -13.39 10.87 11.31
C ASP A 143 -14.10 10.21 10.13
N TRP A 144 -14.07 8.88 10.11
CA TRP A 144 -14.78 8.09 9.11
C TRP A 144 -16.28 8.05 9.41
N GLY A 145 -17.10 8.47 8.45
CA GLY A 145 -18.51 8.12 8.42
C GLY A 145 -18.73 6.69 7.97
N GLU A 146 -19.97 6.21 8.10
CA GLU A 146 -20.39 4.94 7.49
C GLU A 146 -20.19 4.97 5.97
N PRO A 147 -19.94 3.81 5.33
CA PRO A 147 -19.93 3.72 3.89
C PRO A 147 -21.25 4.23 3.32
N VAL A 148 -21.19 5.20 2.41
CA VAL A 148 -22.38 5.73 1.71
C VAL A 148 -22.67 4.95 0.42
N TYR A 149 -21.69 4.18 -0.05
CA TYR A 149 -21.81 3.31 -1.21
C TYR A 149 -20.86 2.13 -1.06
N THR A 150 -21.30 0.96 -1.51
CA THR A 150 -20.44 -0.21 -1.66
C THR A 150 -20.89 -0.99 -2.88
N ALA A 151 -19.94 -1.38 -3.73
CA ALA A 151 -20.22 -2.25 -4.86
C ALA A 151 -18.99 -3.02 -5.29
N ILE A 152 -19.25 -4.16 -5.93
CA ILE A 152 -18.27 -4.87 -6.75
C ILE A 152 -18.26 -4.19 -8.12
N GLU A 153 -17.10 -3.72 -8.55
CA GLU A 153 -16.85 -3.24 -9.91
C GLU A 153 -16.02 -4.32 -10.63
N GLY A 154 -16.38 -4.65 -11.88
CA GLY A 154 -15.64 -5.63 -12.69
C GLY A 154 -16.25 -7.04 -12.73
N ASN A 155 -15.42 -8.02 -13.10
CA ASN A 155 -15.81 -9.43 -13.23
C ASN A 155 -14.91 -10.33 -12.38
N PRO A 156 -15.04 -10.28 -11.04
CA PRO A 156 -14.17 -11.03 -10.15
C PRO A 156 -14.34 -12.53 -10.35
N TYR A 157 -13.22 -13.27 -10.29
CA TYR A 157 -13.26 -14.72 -10.23
C TYR A 157 -14.15 -15.17 -9.06
N PRO A 158 -15.08 -16.13 -9.21
CA PRO A 158 -16.03 -16.50 -8.16
C PRO A 158 -15.38 -16.88 -6.81
N GLY A 159 -14.17 -17.44 -6.84
CA GLY A 159 -13.40 -17.70 -5.63
C GLY A 159 -13.11 -16.44 -4.81
N CYS A 160 -12.96 -15.29 -5.49
CA CYS A 160 -12.68 -13.98 -4.92
C CYS A 160 -13.79 -13.40 -4.04
N LEU A 161 -15.04 -13.78 -4.33
CA LEU A 161 -16.20 -13.25 -3.61
C LEU A 161 -16.51 -14.04 -2.33
N ALA A 162 -16.05 -15.30 -2.24
CA ALA A 162 -16.43 -16.23 -1.19
C ALA A 162 -15.53 -16.20 0.06
N ARG A 163 -14.45 -15.43 0.06
CA ARG A 163 -13.38 -15.50 1.08
C ARG A 163 -13.07 -14.13 1.66
N THR A 164 -13.28 -13.96 2.96
CA THR A 164 -12.82 -12.81 3.75
C THR A 164 -11.35 -12.89 4.05
N TRP A 165 -10.63 -11.76 4.04
CA TRP A 165 -9.23 -11.62 4.47
C TRP A 165 -8.97 -12.41 5.77
N PRO A 166 -7.95 -13.29 5.83
CA PRO A 166 -7.11 -13.37 7.03
C PRO A 166 -5.65 -13.63 6.53
N PRO A 167 -4.65 -14.15 7.27
CA PRO A 167 -3.27 -14.11 6.75
C PRO A 167 -3.07 -14.90 5.43
N ASN A 168 -2.30 -14.31 4.47
CA ASN A 168 -1.58 -14.86 3.28
C ASN A 168 -2.27 -15.05 1.89
N PRO A 169 -1.57 -14.74 0.76
CA PRO A 169 -2.03 -14.91 -0.62
C PRO A 169 -1.57 -16.24 -1.30
N PRO A 170 -1.80 -16.45 -2.61
CA PRO A 170 -3.00 -16.93 -3.30
C PRO A 170 -3.14 -18.47 -3.30
N LEU A 171 -4.29 -19.10 -3.56
CA LEU A 171 -5.65 -18.73 -4.02
C LEU A 171 -6.49 -17.92 -3.01
N THR A 172 -6.15 -16.66 -2.79
CA THR A 172 -6.73 -15.88 -1.70
C THR A 172 -7.26 -14.56 -2.19
N CYS A 173 -8.38 -14.22 -1.59
CA CYS A 173 -9.41 -13.35 -2.05
C CYS A 173 -9.70 -12.40 -0.90
N PHE A 174 -10.04 -11.16 -1.20
CA PHE A 174 -10.22 -10.17 -0.15
C PHE A 174 -11.68 -9.74 -0.04
N HIS A 175 -12.43 -10.41 0.83
CA HIS A 175 -13.63 -9.84 1.43
C HIS A 175 -13.22 -9.13 2.73
N VAL A 176 -13.34 -7.80 2.76
CA VAL A 176 -13.20 -7.04 4.01
C VAL A 176 -14.41 -7.38 4.88
N SER A 177 -14.28 -7.45 6.20
CA SER A 177 -15.42 -7.72 7.09
C SER A 177 -16.57 -6.70 6.98
N THR A 178 -16.38 -5.60 6.24
CA THR A 178 -17.47 -4.77 5.73
C THR A 178 -18.05 -5.37 4.45
N PRO A 179 -19.36 -5.65 4.40
CA PRO A 179 -19.96 -6.36 3.28
C PRO A 179 -19.79 -5.58 1.97
N CYS A 180 -18.96 -6.10 1.07
CA CYS A 180 -19.12 -5.88 -0.37
C CYS A 180 -20.21 -6.86 -0.84
N ARG A 181 -21.45 -6.63 -0.40
CA ARG A 181 -22.61 -7.43 -0.83
C ARG A 181 -23.04 -7.05 -2.23
#